data_AF-A0A813QCU0-F1
#
_entry.id   AF-A0A813QCU0-F1
#
_cell.length_a   1.000
_cell.length_b   1.000
_cell.length_c   1.000
_cell.angle_alpha   90.00
_cell.angle_beta   90.00
_cell.angle_gamma   90.00
#
_symmetry.space_group_name_H-M   'P 1'
#
loop_
_entity.id
_entity.type
_entity.pdbx_description
1 polymer ?
#
loop_
_entity_poly.entity_id
_entity_poly.type
_entity_poly.pdbx_seq_one_letter_code
_entity_poly.pdbx_strand_id
1 'polypeptide(L)'
;MTSTERRGHERSASAEFTRVDRTVKIQNATERLRSEMLNYVTNRFEEFSSEIKQASKMPLINEILQQPIVSHNDLVSINKVADETSAQTIASKQSVDIKKTLSAFPTKIFRMRASILTELLEVSHIRSIRQIFISILVLLVLQVAITDLFEKGAIDFQFDVIRWNFSNLSTCLRLWFCLFMSTCAIVYYCFHFWAYQRLSLIPISSSVSTDTEELKQKTTSLMIFDWLWLAAYCCYIGLFLYFPVHYILEENYPIVTRMIILIEQTVR
;
A
#
# COMPACT_ATOMS: atom_id res chain seq x y z
N MET A 1 -35.46 71.38 -6.48
CA MET A 1 -35.13 70.09 -7.11
C MET A 1 -35.41 70.21 -8.60
N THR A 2 -34.35 70.27 -9.38
CA THR A 2 -34.35 70.61 -10.80
C THR A 2 -34.71 69.40 -11.66
N SER A 3 -35.42 69.62 -12.78
CA SER A 3 -35.90 68.57 -13.72
C SER A 3 -34.79 67.60 -14.19
N THR A 4 -33.54 68.03 -14.15
CA THR A 4 -32.34 67.24 -14.46
C THR A 4 -32.01 66.17 -13.42
N GLU A 5 -32.34 66.39 -12.14
CA GLU A 5 -32.04 65.48 -11.03
C GLU A 5 -32.98 64.26 -11.02
N ARG A 6 -34.27 64.47 -11.33
CA ARG A 6 -35.26 63.40 -11.51
C ARG A 6 -34.91 62.47 -12.67
N ARG A 7 -34.45 63.03 -13.79
CA ARG A 7 -34.08 62.28 -14.99
C ARG A 7 -32.81 61.44 -14.78
N GLY A 8 -31.92 61.84 -13.87
CA GLY A 8 -30.77 61.05 -13.43
C GLY A 8 -31.18 59.85 -12.56
N HIS A 9 -32.12 60.06 -11.64
CA HIS A 9 -32.61 59.00 -10.75
C HIS A 9 -33.38 57.90 -11.51
N GLU A 10 -34.18 58.27 -12.51
CA GLU A 10 -34.88 57.31 -13.38
C GLU A 10 -33.93 56.49 -14.26
N ARG A 11 -32.84 57.10 -14.76
CA ARG A 11 -31.81 56.39 -15.52
C ARG A 11 -31.00 55.44 -14.64
N SER A 12 -30.71 55.82 -13.40
CA SER A 12 -30.03 54.96 -12.43
C SER A 12 -30.88 53.75 -12.06
N ALA A 13 -32.17 53.95 -11.76
CA ALA A 13 -33.09 52.86 -11.44
C ALA A 13 -33.31 51.90 -12.62
N SER A 14 -33.37 52.41 -13.85
CA SER A 14 -33.49 51.59 -15.07
C SER A 14 -32.21 50.78 -15.35
N ALA A 15 -31.03 51.37 -15.11
CA ALA A 15 -29.74 50.68 -15.24
C ALA A 15 -29.57 49.58 -14.18
N GLU A 16 -30.09 49.80 -12.98
CA GLU A 16 -30.03 48.83 -11.88
C GLU A 16 -31.00 47.65 -12.11
N PHE A 17 -32.22 47.94 -12.56
CA PHE A 17 -33.20 46.92 -12.96
C PHE A 17 -32.68 46.02 -14.09
N THR A 18 -32.06 46.60 -15.12
CA THR A 18 -31.45 45.84 -16.23
C THR A 18 -30.18 45.08 -15.84
N ARG A 19 -29.53 45.43 -14.72
CA ARG A 19 -28.41 44.67 -14.15
C ARG A 19 -28.91 43.47 -13.36
N VAL A 20 -29.94 43.66 -12.54
CA VAL A 20 -30.58 42.59 -11.76
C VAL A 20 -31.23 41.55 -12.68
N ASP A 21 -31.92 41.97 -13.74
CA ASP A 21 -32.52 41.05 -14.72
C ASP A 21 -31.45 40.18 -15.41
N ARG A 22 -30.30 40.77 -15.76
CA ARG A 22 -29.17 40.02 -16.35
C ARG A 22 -28.57 39.01 -15.38
N THR A 23 -28.39 39.36 -14.10
CA THR A 23 -27.84 38.43 -13.11
C THR A 23 -28.81 37.27 -12.83
N VAL A 24 -30.11 37.55 -12.73
CA VAL A 24 -31.15 36.51 -12.57
C VAL A 24 -31.18 35.57 -13.78
N LYS A 25 -31.02 36.11 -14.99
CA LYS A 25 -31.00 35.30 -16.21
C LYS A 25 -29.77 34.39 -16.30
N ILE A 26 -28.60 34.88 -15.88
CA ILE A 26 -27.36 34.08 -15.80
C ILE A 26 -27.52 32.98 -14.75
N GLN A 27 -28.06 33.30 -13.58
CA GLN A 27 -28.25 32.32 -12.51
C GLN A 27 -29.24 31.22 -12.91
N ASN A 28 -30.34 31.58 -13.57
CA ASN A 28 -31.28 30.61 -14.13
C ASN A 28 -30.67 29.75 -15.24
N ALA A 29 -29.75 30.29 -16.05
CA ALA A 29 -29.04 29.53 -17.06
C ALA A 29 -28.05 28.52 -16.43
N THR A 30 -27.35 28.93 -15.37
CA THR A 30 -26.44 28.06 -14.62
C THR A 30 -27.19 26.92 -13.92
N GLU A 31 -28.33 27.20 -13.30
CA GLU A 31 -29.15 26.17 -12.66
C GLU A 31 -29.73 25.18 -13.68
N ARG A 32 -30.12 25.65 -14.87
CA ARG A 32 -30.54 24.77 -15.98
C ARG A 32 -29.41 23.84 -16.40
N LEU A 33 -28.21 24.38 -16.64
CA LEU A 33 -27.05 23.59 -17.04
C LEU A 33 -26.68 22.54 -15.98
N ARG A 34 -26.74 22.92 -14.70
CA ARG A 34 -26.52 22.00 -13.57
C ARG A 34 -27.55 20.87 -13.57
N SER A 35 -28.82 21.18 -13.76
CA SER A 35 -29.89 20.18 -13.79
C SER A 35 -29.76 19.22 -14.98
N GLU A 36 -29.37 19.71 -16.15
CA GLU A 36 -29.13 18.90 -17.34
C GLU A 36 -27.95 17.95 -17.15
N MET A 37 -26.85 18.44 -16.58
CA MET A 37 -25.67 17.62 -16.29
C MET A 37 -25.96 16.56 -15.22
N LEU A 38 -26.71 16.90 -14.17
CA LEU A 38 -27.12 15.94 -13.15
C LEU A 38 -28.03 14.85 -13.72
N ASN A 39 -28.99 15.22 -14.57
CA ASN A 39 -29.87 14.26 -15.23
C ASN A 39 -29.11 13.36 -16.20
N TYR A 40 -28.17 13.93 -16.96
CA TYR A 40 -27.30 13.16 -17.86
C TYR A 40 -26.46 12.13 -17.09
N VAL A 41 -25.79 12.56 -16.01
CA VAL A 41 -24.98 11.66 -15.17
C VAL A 41 -25.85 10.57 -14.54
N THR A 42 -27.02 10.93 -14.03
CA THR A 42 -27.95 9.98 -13.39
C THR A 42 -28.44 8.93 -14.39
N ASN A 43 -28.94 9.36 -15.56
CA ASN A 43 -29.38 8.45 -16.62
C ASN A 43 -28.26 7.51 -17.06
N ARG A 44 -27.03 8.04 -17.20
CA ARG A 44 -25.89 7.24 -17.62
C ARG A 44 -25.45 6.23 -16.56
N PHE A 45 -25.65 6.55 -15.28
CA PHE A 45 -25.40 5.65 -14.16
C PHE A 45 -26.47 4.54 -14.08
N GLU A 46 -27.74 4.88 -14.30
CA GLU A 46 -28.83 3.90 -14.36
C GLU A 46 -28.66 2.93 -15.54
N GLU A 47 -28.28 3.44 -16.70
CA GLU A 47 -27.99 2.63 -17.88
C GLU A 47 -26.83 1.65 -17.60
N PHE A 48 -25.74 2.13 -17.01
CA PHE A 48 -24.62 1.29 -16.61
C PHE A 48 -25.00 0.25 -15.55
N SER A 49 -25.82 0.63 -14.56
CA SER A 49 -26.36 -0.28 -13.54
C SER A 49 -27.20 -1.39 -14.19
N SER A 50 -27.99 -1.06 -15.21
CA SER A 50 -28.80 -2.01 -15.96
C SER A 50 -27.93 -2.96 -16.80
N GLU A 51 -26.87 -2.46 -17.45
CA GLU A 51 -25.89 -3.25 -18.19
C GLU A 51 -25.17 -4.25 -17.27
N ILE A 52 -24.77 -3.83 -16.06
CA ILE A 52 -24.17 -4.73 -15.07
C ILE A 52 -25.18 -5.79 -14.60
N LYS A 53 -26.43 -5.39 -14.32
CA LYS A 53 -27.47 -6.33 -13.89
C LYS A 53 -27.81 -7.34 -14.99
N GLN A 54 -27.69 -6.96 -16.26
CA GLN A 54 -27.86 -7.83 -17.41
C GLN A 54 -26.65 -8.75 -17.59
N ALA A 55 -25.42 -8.24 -17.46
CA ALA A 55 -24.19 -9.03 -17.50
C ALA A 55 -24.12 -10.05 -16.34
N SER A 56 -24.64 -9.69 -15.16
CA SER A 56 -24.76 -10.59 -14.00
C SER A 56 -25.81 -11.69 -14.19
N LYS A 57 -26.80 -11.50 -15.10
CA LYS A 57 -27.84 -12.49 -15.43
C LYS A 57 -27.39 -13.48 -16.52
N MET A 58 -26.22 -13.29 -17.12
CA MET A 58 -25.66 -14.27 -18.04
C MET A 58 -25.27 -15.55 -17.25
N PRO A 59 -25.64 -16.76 -17.70
CA PRO A 59 -25.44 -18.02 -16.97
C PRO A 59 -23.97 -18.41 -16.73
N LEU A 60 -23.01 -17.56 -17.15
CA LEU A 60 -21.58 -17.84 -17.14
C LEU A 60 -20.97 -17.83 -15.72
N ILE A 61 -21.60 -17.19 -14.73
CA ILE A 61 -21.06 -17.15 -13.35
C ILE A 61 -21.44 -18.41 -12.54
N ASN A 62 -22.61 -19.03 -12.79
CA ASN A 62 -22.97 -20.29 -12.13
C ASN A 62 -22.22 -21.49 -12.72
N GLU A 63 -21.81 -21.42 -13.99
CA GLU A 63 -21.01 -22.46 -14.64
C GLU A 63 -19.52 -22.39 -14.25
N ILE A 64 -19.01 -21.21 -13.89
CA ILE A 64 -17.65 -21.06 -13.32
C ILE A 64 -17.61 -21.46 -11.83
N LEU A 65 -18.71 -21.31 -11.08
CA LEU A 65 -18.79 -21.74 -9.67
C LEU A 65 -19.17 -23.22 -9.48
N GLN A 66 -19.46 -23.96 -10.55
CA GLN A 66 -19.70 -25.41 -10.53
C GLN A 66 -18.62 -26.23 -11.24
N GLN A 67 -17.42 -25.69 -11.44
CA GLN A 67 -16.29 -26.57 -11.73
C GLN A 67 -15.88 -27.29 -10.44
N PRO A 68 -16.05 -28.63 -10.35
CA PRO A 68 -15.45 -29.38 -9.26
C PRO A 68 -13.94 -29.17 -9.34
N ILE A 69 -13.34 -28.93 -8.19
CA ILE A 69 -11.89 -28.93 -7.99
C ILE A 69 -11.37 -30.33 -8.38
N VAL A 70 -11.04 -30.51 -9.65
CA VAL A 70 -10.24 -31.62 -10.22
C VAL A 70 -8.82 -31.05 -10.31
N SER A 71 -7.73 -31.66 -9.85
CA SER A 71 -7.34 -33.06 -9.68
C SER A 71 -6.36 -33.11 -8.50
N HIS A 72 -6.61 -33.91 -7.48
CA HIS A 72 -5.65 -34.20 -6.41
C HIS A 72 -4.97 -35.58 -6.58
N ASN A 73 -4.99 -36.15 -7.79
CA ASN A 73 -4.54 -37.52 -8.06
C ASN A 73 -3.29 -37.66 -8.94
N ASP A 74 -2.67 -36.57 -9.39
CA ASP A 74 -1.48 -36.64 -10.27
C ASP A 74 -0.13 -36.67 -9.52
N LEU A 75 -0.14 -36.64 -8.18
CA LEU A 75 1.10 -36.64 -7.37
C LEU A 75 1.51 -38.03 -6.80
N VAL A 76 0.75 -39.08 -7.10
CA VAL A 76 1.05 -40.45 -6.62
C VAL A 76 1.84 -41.27 -7.65
N SER A 77 1.87 -40.85 -8.92
CA SER A 77 2.47 -41.61 -10.02
C SER A 77 3.98 -41.39 -10.19
N ILE A 78 4.55 -40.34 -9.59
CA ILE A 78 5.97 -39.97 -9.79
C ILE A 78 6.90 -40.68 -8.78
N ASN A 79 6.38 -41.09 -7.62
CA ASN A 79 7.20 -41.72 -6.57
C ASN A 79 7.41 -43.23 -6.73
N LYS A 80 6.96 -43.85 -7.82
CA LYS A 80 7.04 -45.30 -8.03
C LYS A 80 8.04 -45.74 -9.11
N VAL A 81 8.84 -44.82 -9.66
CA VAL A 81 9.77 -45.09 -10.78
C VAL A 81 11.24 -44.78 -10.45
N ALA A 82 11.56 -44.36 -9.21
CA ALA A 82 12.92 -44.00 -8.82
C ALA A 82 13.48 -44.86 -7.67
N ASP A 83 13.04 -46.12 -7.58
CA ASP A 83 13.66 -47.11 -6.71
C ASP A 83 14.46 -48.08 -7.57
N GLU A 84 15.74 -47.74 -7.76
CA GLU A 84 16.86 -48.63 -8.07
C GLU A 84 18.05 -47.77 -8.50
N THR A 85 18.96 -47.46 -7.57
CA THR A 85 20.42 -47.55 -7.74
C THR A 85 21.10 -47.04 -6.47
N SER A 86 21.63 -47.99 -5.72
CA SER A 86 22.46 -47.84 -4.53
C SER A 86 23.76 -47.11 -4.84
N ALA A 87 24.06 -46.03 -4.09
CA ALA A 87 25.38 -45.68 -3.51
C ALA A 87 25.51 -44.18 -3.22
N GLN A 88 25.22 -43.73 -1.98
CA GLN A 88 25.88 -42.61 -1.26
C GLN A 88 25.09 -42.28 0.02
N THR A 89 25.41 -42.97 1.12
CA THR A 89 24.55 -42.99 2.34
C THR A 89 25.10 -42.20 3.53
N ILE A 90 26.07 -41.28 3.39
CA ILE A 90 26.69 -40.67 4.59
C ILE A 90 26.57 -39.13 4.69
N ALA A 91 26.39 -38.40 3.58
CA ALA A 91 26.23 -36.93 3.63
C ALA A 91 24.77 -36.44 3.67
N SER A 92 23.78 -37.33 3.56
CA SER A 92 22.36 -36.99 3.39
C SER A 92 21.53 -37.00 4.68
N LYS A 93 22.05 -37.50 5.80
CA LYS A 93 21.26 -37.58 7.04
C LYS A 93 20.98 -36.21 7.67
N GLN A 94 21.91 -35.26 7.59
CA GLN A 94 21.73 -33.92 8.19
C GLN A 94 20.75 -33.02 7.39
N SER A 95 20.61 -33.24 6.08
CA SER A 95 19.68 -32.48 5.23
C SER A 95 18.24 -33.01 5.26
N VAL A 96 18.05 -34.27 5.66
CA VAL A 96 16.73 -34.89 5.82
C VAL A 96 16.05 -34.41 7.11
N ASP A 97 16.78 -34.23 8.20
CA ASP A 97 16.20 -33.75 9.47
C ASP A 97 15.80 -32.26 9.42
N ILE A 98 16.53 -31.42 8.68
CA ILE A 98 16.13 -30.01 8.46
C ILE A 98 14.87 -29.95 7.58
N LYS A 99 14.75 -30.81 6.57
CA LYS A 99 13.54 -30.88 5.73
C LYS A 99 12.32 -31.42 6.49
N LYS A 100 12.52 -32.38 7.39
CA LYS A 100 11.46 -32.98 8.22
C LYS A 100 10.96 -32.05 9.34
N THR A 101 11.79 -31.11 9.78
CA THR A 101 11.42 -30.08 10.77
C THR A 101 10.84 -28.82 10.10
N LEU A 102 11.26 -28.48 8.88
CA LEU A 102 10.68 -27.40 8.08
C LEU A 102 9.30 -27.78 7.49
N SER A 103 9.00 -29.08 7.33
CA SER A 103 7.70 -29.56 6.85
C SER A 103 6.55 -29.37 7.85
N ALA A 104 6.83 -28.87 9.06
CA ALA A 104 5.79 -28.56 10.05
C ALA A 104 5.06 -27.23 9.76
N PHE A 105 5.62 -26.37 8.91
CA PHE A 105 4.98 -25.13 8.47
C PHE A 105 4.78 -25.14 6.95
N PRO A 106 3.58 -24.80 6.44
CA PRO A 106 3.38 -24.69 5.00
C PRO A 106 4.35 -23.64 4.44
N THR A 107 5.32 -24.10 3.67
CA THR A 107 6.36 -23.23 3.10
C THR A 107 5.72 -22.33 2.05
N LYS A 108 5.90 -21.00 2.16
CA LYS A 108 5.40 -20.05 1.17
C LYS A 108 6.19 -20.22 -0.13
N ILE A 109 5.55 -20.77 -1.15
CA ILE A 109 6.13 -20.91 -2.49
C ILE A 109 5.77 -19.67 -3.31
N PHE A 110 6.74 -18.82 -3.58
CA PHE A 110 6.55 -17.69 -4.48
C PHE A 110 6.48 -18.20 -5.92
N ARG A 111 5.38 -17.88 -6.60
CA ARG A 111 5.21 -18.11 -8.03
C ARG A 111 5.04 -16.76 -8.71
N MET A 112 5.62 -16.62 -9.90
CA MET A 112 5.40 -15.43 -10.72
C MET A 112 3.93 -15.44 -11.18
N ARG A 113 3.11 -14.56 -10.59
CA ARG A 113 1.70 -14.37 -10.93
C ARG A 113 1.45 -12.87 -11.01
N ALA A 114 0.61 -12.45 -11.96
CA ALA A 114 0.12 -11.08 -11.98
C ALA A 114 -0.70 -10.80 -10.71
N SER A 115 -0.73 -9.53 -10.29
CA SER A 115 -1.65 -9.12 -9.22
C SER A 115 -3.07 -9.44 -9.66
N ILE A 116 -3.88 -9.97 -8.74
CA ILE A 116 -5.30 -10.24 -9.00
C ILE A 116 -5.99 -8.98 -9.52
N LEU A 117 -5.62 -7.80 -9.00
CA LEU A 117 -6.17 -6.54 -9.47
C LEU A 117 -5.80 -6.26 -10.94
N THR A 118 -4.58 -6.61 -11.35
CA THR A 118 -4.14 -6.45 -12.74
C THR A 118 -4.89 -7.41 -13.66
N GLU A 119 -5.01 -8.69 -13.29
CA GLU A 119 -5.80 -9.69 -14.03
C GLU A 119 -7.28 -9.28 -14.10
N LEU A 120 -7.81 -8.73 -13.01
CA LEU A 120 -9.21 -8.32 -12.90
C LEU A 120 -9.49 -7.03 -13.70
N LEU A 121 -8.56 -6.08 -13.73
CA LEU A 121 -8.67 -4.85 -14.52
C LEU A 121 -8.52 -5.08 -16.04
N GLU A 122 -7.95 -6.21 -16.45
CA GLU A 122 -7.81 -6.59 -17.86
C GLU A 122 -9.17 -6.93 -18.49
N VAL A 123 -10.08 -7.51 -17.69
CA VAL A 123 -11.44 -7.85 -18.07
C VAL A 123 -12.17 -6.60 -18.59
N SER A 124 -12.84 -6.75 -19.75
CA SER A 124 -13.49 -5.64 -20.47
C SER A 124 -14.44 -4.81 -19.60
N HIS A 125 -15.23 -5.45 -18.73
CA HIS A 125 -16.18 -4.78 -17.84
C HIS A 125 -15.52 -3.88 -16.79
N ILE A 126 -14.37 -4.28 -16.25
CA ILE A 126 -13.69 -3.57 -15.15
C ILE A 126 -12.76 -2.49 -15.72
N ARG A 127 -12.26 -2.68 -16.94
CA ARG A 127 -11.59 -1.63 -17.71
C ARG A 127 -12.46 -0.38 -17.86
N SER A 128 -13.77 -0.55 -18.07
CA SER A 128 -14.72 0.56 -18.13
C SER A 128 -14.83 1.28 -16.78
N ILE A 129 -14.87 0.54 -15.67
CA ILE A 129 -14.90 1.12 -14.31
C ILE A 129 -13.66 1.97 -14.04
N ARG A 130 -12.46 1.52 -14.45
CA ARG A 130 -11.22 2.33 -14.35
C ARG A 130 -11.39 3.66 -15.06
N GLN A 131 -11.93 3.65 -16.28
CA GLN A 131 -12.11 4.86 -17.07
C GLN A 131 -13.16 5.78 -16.45
N ILE A 132 -14.26 5.22 -15.91
CA ILE A 132 -15.28 5.98 -15.18
C ILE A 132 -14.69 6.67 -13.95
N PHE A 133 -13.87 5.97 -13.16
CA PHE A 133 -13.20 6.57 -12.00
C PHE A 133 -12.29 7.73 -12.39
N ILE A 134 -11.51 7.57 -13.48
CA ILE A 134 -10.68 8.64 -14.02
C ILE A 134 -11.54 9.81 -14.51
N SER A 135 -12.65 9.56 -15.22
CA SER A 135 -13.57 10.60 -15.67
C SER A 135 -14.20 11.35 -14.49
N ILE A 136 -14.63 10.65 -13.44
CA ILE A 136 -15.18 11.27 -12.22
C ILE A 136 -14.10 12.12 -11.54
N LEU A 137 -12.87 11.63 -11.43
CA LEU A 137 -11.75 12.38 -10.85
C LEU A 137 -11.44 13.65 -11.66
N VAL A 138 -11.38 13.54 -12.99
CA VAL A 138 -11.15 14.67 -13.89
C VAL A 138 -12.30 15.67 -13.78
N LEU A 139 -13.55 15.21 -13.79
CA LEU A 139 -14.73 16.05 -13.61
C LEU A 139 -14.74 16.75 -12.25
N LEU A 140 -14.31 16.07 -11.18
CA LEU A 140 -14.19 16.66 -9.84
C LEU A 140 -13.13 17.76 -9.82
N VAL A 141 -11.96 17.52 -10.40
CA VAL A 141 -10.90 18.54 -10.51
C VAL A 141 -11.36 19.72 -11.36
N LEU A 142 -12.03 19.47 -12.49
CA LEU A 142 -12.62 20.50 -13.34
C LEU A 142 -13.68 21.31 -12.61
N GLN A 143 -14.55 20.65 -11.85
CA GLN A 143 -15.60 21.31 -11.09
C GLN A 143 -15.00 22.26 -10.05
N VAL A 144 -13.97 21.81 -9.31
CA VAL A 144 -13.25 22.64 -8.36
C VAL A 144 -12.56 23.80 -9.07
N ALA A 145 -11.87 23.55 -10.19
CA ALA A 145 -11.17 24.58 -10.95
C ALA A 145 -12.11 25.64 -11.54
N ILE A 146 -13.28 25.24 -12.06
CA ILE A 146 -14.29 26.15 -12.60
C ILE A 146 -14.86 27.02 -11.48
N THR A 147 -15.23 26.42 -10.34
CA THR A 147 -15.74 27.17 -9.19
C THR A 147 -14.71 28.17 -8.67
N ASP A 148 -13.43 27.78 -8.55
CA ASP A 148 -12.35 28.68 -8.13
C ASP A 148 -12.13 29.84 -9.13
N LEU A 149 -12.21 29.56 -10.44
CA LEU A 149 -12.13 30.59 -11.48
C LEU A 149 -13.29 31.59 -11.42
N PHE A 150 -14.53 31.12 -11.16
CA PHE A 150 -15.70 31.99 -11.04
C PHE A 150 -15.67 32.86 -9.78
N GLU A 151 -15.20 32.32 -8.66
CA GLU A 151 -15.18 33.04 -7.39
C GLU A 151 -13.99 34.00 -7.25
N LYS A 152 -12.79 33.57 -7.68
CA LYS A 152 -11.54 34.31 -7.44
C LYS A 152 -10.96 34.97 -8.69
N GLY A 153 -11.40 34.60 -9.89
CA GLY A 153 -10.92 35.16 -11.16
C GLY A 153 -9.49 34.74 -11.56
N ALA A 154 -8.81 33.94 -10.73
CA ALA A 154 -7.52 33.34 -10.99
C ALA A 154 -7.56 31.88 -10.51
N ILE A 155 -6.88 30.99 -11.24
CA ILE A 155 -6.77 29.57 -10.89
C ILE A 155 -5.68 29.46 -9.83
N ASP A 156 -6.06 29.62 -8.55
CA ASP A 156 -5.17 29.36 -7.43
C ASP A 156 -5.69 28.13 -6.70
N PHE A 157 -5.11 26.98 -7.03
CA PHE A 157 -5.50 25.66 -6.53
C PHE A 157 -5.37 25.49 -5.00
N GLN A 158 -5.04 26.54 -4.24
CA GLN A 158 -4.96 26.53 -2.77
C GLN A 158 -4.26 25.29 -2.24
N PHE A 159 -3.10 24.98 -2.83
CA PHE A 159 -2.25 23.87 -2.39
C PHE A 159 -1.73 24.08 -0.96
N ASP A 160 -2.06 25.20 -0.32
CA ASP A 160 -1.74 25.50 1.08
C ASP A 160 -2.17 24.40 2.03
N VAL A 161 -3.33 23.78 1.84
CA VAL A 161 -3.78 22.66 2.70
C VAL A 161 -2.88 21.45 2.51
N ILE A 162 -2.53 21.11 1.27
CA ILE A 162 -1.63 19.98 0.97
C ILE A 162 -0.22 20.29 1.50
N ARG A 163 0.29 21.49 1.24
CA ARG A 163 1.60 21.94 1.70
C ARG A 163 1.69 21.98 3.22
N TRP A 164 0.61 22.38 3.89
CA TRP A 164 0.49 22.36 5.35
C TRP A 164 0.52 20.93 5.88
N ASN A 165 -0.22 20.01 5.26
CA ASN A 165 -0.22 18.59 5.64
C ASN A 165 1.14 17.91 5.41
N PHE A 166 1.89 18.33 4.40
CA PHE A 166 3.25 17.85 4.10
C PHE A 166 4.34 18.78 4.64
N SER A 167 4.03 19.61 5.62
CA SER A 167 5.04 20.45 6.26
C SER A 167 6.15 19.56 6.83
N ASN A 168 7.40 19.97 6.58
CA ASN A 168 8.62 19.29 6.99
C ASN A 168 8.83 17.85 6.44
N LEU A 169 8.27 17.54 5.27
CA LEU A 169 8.52 16.28 4.58
C LEU A 169 10.03 15.99 4.37
N SER A 170 10.87 17.01 4.19
CA SER A 170 12.33 16.84 4.09
C SER A 170 12.93 16.23 5.36
N THR A 171 12.42 16.62 6.54
CA THR A 171 12.86 16.04 7.82
C THR A 171 12.37 14.60 7.96
N CYS A 172 11.12 14.34 7.57
CA CYS A 172 10.56 12.99 7.49
C CYS A 172 11.39 12.08 6.59
N LEU A 173 11.82 12.55 5.41
CA LEU A 173 12.66 11.77 4.49
C LEU A 173 14.05 11.47 5.09
N ARG A 174 14.65 12.42 5.81
CA ARG A 174 15.92 12.17 6.52
C ARG A 174 15.75 11.10 7.59
N LEU A 175 14.68 11.18 8.38
CA LEU A 175 14.37 10.18 9.40
C LEU A 175 14.12 8.80 8.76
N TRP A 176 13.32 8.75 7.69
CA TRP A 176 13.04 7.54 6.93
C TRP A 176 14.31 6.87 6.40
N PHE A 177 15.23 7.67 5.84
CA PHE A 177 16.52 7.18 5.34
C PHE A 177 17.43 6.70 6.48
N CYS A 178 17.43 7.40 7.61
CA CYS A 178 18.15 6.97 8.82
C CYS A 178 17.64 5.60 9.31
N LEU A 179 16.32 5.44 9.42
CA LEU A 179 15.70 4.15 9.77
C LEU A 179 16.04 3.07 8.74
N PHE A 180 16.13 3.43 7.45
CA PHE A 180 16.37 2.46 6.37
C PHE A 180 17.79 1.93 6.45
N MET A 181 18.74 2.85 6.56
CA MET A 181 20.14 2.52 6.73
C MET A 181 20.40 1.79 8.04
N SER A 182 19.72 2.17 9.12
CA SER A 182 19.78 1.47 10.40
C SER A 182 19.37 0.00 10.25
N THR A 183 18.17 -0.28 9.72
CA THR A 183 17.70 -1.67 9.55
C THR A 183 18.58 -2.45 8.57
N CYS A 184 18.91 -1.87 7.40
CA CYS A 184 19.72 -2.54 6.39
C CYS A 184 21.14 -2.84 6.87
N ALA A 185 21.83 -1.88 7.49
CA ALA A 185 23.20 -2.09 7.94
C ALA A 185 23.22 -2.93 9.21
N ILE A 186 22.49 -2.52 10.26
CA ILE A 186 22.59 -3.16 11.58
C ILE A 186 22.12 -4.59 11.49
N VAL A 187 20.91 -4.87 10.97
CA VAL A 187 20.40 -6.24 10.95
C VAL A 187 21.26 -7.15 10.08
N TYR A 188 21.69 -6.68 8.91
CA TYR A 188 22.52 -7.47 8.00
C TYR A 188 23.90 -7.79 8.60
N TYR A 189 24.64 -6.76 9.04
CA TYR A 189 25.99 -6.96 9.60
C TYR A 189 25.93 -7.73 10.90
N CYS A 190 24.94 -7.46 11.75
CA CYS A 190 24.73 -8.21 12.97
C CYS A 190 24.47 -9.70 12.69
N PHE A 191 23.54 -10.00 11.79
CA PHE A 191 23.24 -11.39 11.46
C PHE A 191 24.43 -12.10 10.81
N HIS A 192 25.13 -11.44 9.90
CA HIS A 192 26.32 -11.98 9.25
C HIS A 192 27.44 -12.26 10.26
N PHE A 193 27.67 -11.35 11.20
CA PHE A 193 28.68 -11.50 12.25
C PHE A 193 28.35 -12.67 13.18
N TRP A 194 27.09 -12.77 13.64
CA TRP A 194 26.62 -13.89 14.45
C TRP A 194 26.78 -15.23 13.72
N ALA A 195 26.38 -15.30 12.45
CA ALA A 195 26.50 -16.51 11.64
C ALA A 195 27.96 -16.93 11.43
N TYR A 196 28.85 -15.97 11.17
CA TYR A 196 30.28 -16.23 10.99
C TYR A 196 30.93 -16.75 12.28
N GLN A 197 30.63 -16.13 13.43
CA GLN A 197 31.15 -16.58 14.72
C GLN A 197 30.64 -17.97 15.09
N ARG A 198 29.36 -18.26 14.82
CA ARG A 198 28.81 -19.60 15.02
C ARG A 198 29.49 -20.65 14.16
N LEU A 199 29.73 -20.34 12.88
CA LEU A 199 30.39 -21.27 11.94
C LEU A 199 31.84 -21.56 12.34
N SER A 200 32.58 -20.54 12.79
CA SER A 200 33.96 -20.69 13.28
C SER A 200 34.04 -21.52 14.57
N LEU A 201 33.00 -21.47 15.39
CA LEU A 201 32.97 -22.14 16.70
C LEU A 201 32.42 -23.58 16.66
N ILE A 202 31.78 -24.02 15.56
CA ILE A 202 31.37 -25.42 15.36
C ILE A 202 32.60 -26.23 14.92
N PRO A 203 33.23 -27.05 15.78
CA PRO A 203 34.27 -27.96 15.32
C PRO A 203 33.59 -29.05 14.47
N ILE A 204 34.13 -29.28 13.27
CA ILE A 204 33.76 -30.42 12.42
C ILE A 204 33.96 -31.69 13.24
N SER A 205 32.85 -32.31 13.64
CA SER A 205 32.76 -33.44 14.55
C SER A 205 33.18 -34.77 13.88
N SER A 206 34.41 -34.84 13.38
CA SER A 206 34.91 -36.05 12.72
C SER A 206 36.23 -36.61 13.24
N SER A 207 36.74 -36.16 14.40
CA SER A 207 37.83 -36.88 15.07
C SER A 207 37.70 -36.82 16.58
N VAL A 208 37.17 -37.93 17.12
CA VAL A 208 37.45 -38.52 18.42
C VAL A 208 38.58 -37.85 19.21
N SER A 209 38.25 -37.29 20.38
CA SER A 209 39.04 -37.48 21.62
C SER A 209 38.27 -36.95 22.83
N THR A 210 38.19 -37.83 23.83
CA THR A 210 38.00 -37.63 25.27
C THR A 210 38.35 -36.23 25.77
N ASP A 211 37.34 -35.49 26.23
CA ASP A 211 37.31 -34.65 27.44
C ASP A 211 35.94 -33.96 27.53
N THR A 212 35.02 -34.59 28.28
CA THR A 212 33.59 -34.20 28.34
C THR A 212 33.38 -32.81 28.97
N GLU A 213 34.33 -32.33 29.78
CA GLU A 213 34.27 -31.02 30.45
C GLU A 213 34.62 -29.85 29.52
N GLU A 214 35.62 -29.98 28.63
CA GLU A 214 36.00 -28.91 27.70
C GLU A 214 34.94 -28.68 26.61
N LEU A 215 34.33 -29.77 26.12
CA LEU A 215 33.22 -29.68 25.17
C LEU A 215 32.02 -28.96 25.81
N LYS A 216 31.73 -29.25 27.08
CA LYS A 216 30.63 -28.64 27.83
C LYS A 216 30.88 -27.15 28.10
N GLN A 217 32.12 -26.74 28.41
CA GLN A 217 32.49 -25.33 28.61
C GLN A 217 32.34 -24.53 27.31
N LYS A 218 32.82 -25.07 26.18
CA LYS A 218 32.69 -24.40 24.88
C LYS A 218 31.22 -24.27 24.47
N THR A 219 30.41 -25.31 24.61
CA THR A 219 28.96 -25.25 24.35
C THR A 219 28.24 -24.22 25.24
N THR A 220 28.63 -24.11 26.51
CA THR A 220 28.04 -23.12 27.44
C THR A 220 28.39 -21.68 27.02
N SER A 221 29.61 -21.44 26.55
CA SER A 221 30.03 -20.12 26.04
C SER A 221 29.25 -19.70 24.79
N LEU A 222 28.97 -20.64 23.86
CA LEU A 222 28.13 -20.37 22.69
C LEU A 222 26.67 -20.04 23.10
N MET A 223 26.13 -20.75 24.09
CA MET A 223 24.78 -20.45 24.60
C MET A 223 24.70 -19.04 25.18
N ILE A 224 25.68 -18.63 26.00
CA ILE A 224 25.71 -17.27 26.57
C ILE A 224 25.84 -16.22 25.46
N PHE A 225 26.65 -16.50 24.43
CA PHE A 225 26.79 -15.62 23.28
C PHE A 225 25.47 -15.47 22.49
N ASP A 226 24.76 -16.57 22.24
CA ASP A 226 23.46 -16.56 21.57
C ASP A 226 22.40 -15.78 22.38
N TRP A 227 22.38 -15.96 23.71
CA TRP A 227 21.48 -15.21 24.60
C TRP A 227 21.83 -13.72 24.68
N LEU A 228 23.12 -13.36 24.67
CA LEU A 228 23.57 -11.98 24.63
C LEU A 228 23.18 -11.32 23.30
N TRP A 229 23.30 -12.04 22.19
CA TRP A 229 22.88 -11.56 20.88
C TRP A 229 21.37 -11.37 20.79
N LEU A 230 20.60 -12.31 21.34
CA LEU A 230 19.15 -12.21 21.45
C LEU A 230 18.74 -10.98 22.28
N ALA A 231 19.40 -10.75 23.43
CA ALA A 231 19.14 -9.58 24.27
C ALA A 231 19.48 -8.26 23.54
N ALA A 232 20.60 -8.22 22.82
CA ALA A 232 20.97 -7.06 22.00
C ALA A 232 19.95 -6.79 20.89
N TYR A 233 19.45 -7.83 20.24
CA TYR A 233 18.41 -7.72 19.22
C TYR A 233 17.07 -7.24 19.79
N CYS A 234 16.63 -7.76 20.94
CA CYS A 234 15.44 -7.27 21.63
C CYS A 234 15.58 -5.79 22.05
N CYS A 235 16.75 -5.40 22.55
CA CYS A 235 17.06 -4.01 22.86
C CYS A 235 16.99 -3.12 21.61
N TYR A 236 17.54 -3.59 20.48
CA TYR A 236 17.47 -2.89 19.20
C TYR A 236 16.03 -2.68 18.72
N ILE A 237 15.17 -3.70 18.78
CA ILE A 237 13.74 -3.56 18.42
C ILE A 237 13.07 -2.50 19.30
N GLY A 238 13.32 -2.52 20.61
CA GLY A 238 12.77 -1.53 21.53
C GLY A 238 13.22 -0.10 21.20
N LEU A 239 14.51 0.09 20.92
CA LEU A 239 15.06 1.39 20.55
C LEU A 239 14.56 1.86 19.18
N PHE A 240 14.43 0.95 18.22
CA PHE A 240 13.86 1.22 16.90
C PHE A 240 12.39 1.61 16.97
N LEU A 241 11.63 1.07 17.93
CA LEU A 241 10.24 1.48 18.16
C LEU A 241 10.15 2.84 18.87
N TYR A 242 11.04 3.07 19.83
CA TYR A 242 11.05 4.29 20.65
C TYR A 242 11.48 5.53 19.86
N PHE A 243 12.55 5.41 19.07
CA PHE A 243 13.19 6.54 18.37
C PHE A 243 12.24 7.36 17.45
N PRO A 244 11.55 6.76 16.46
CA PRO A 244 10.62 7.49 15.60
C PRO A 244 9.42 8.05 16.37
N VAL A 245 8.91 7.32 17.37
CA VAL A 245 7.78 7.78 18.20
C VAL A 245 8.16 9.00 19.02
N HIS A 246 9.34 8.97 19.65
CA HIS A 246 9.87 10.10 20.40
C HIS A 246 10.04 11.33 19.49
N TYR A 247 10.67 11.13 18.33
CA TYR A 247 10.92 12.19 17.35
C TYR A 247 9.61 12.85 16.84
N ILE A 248 8.54 12.06 16.66
CA ILE A 248 7.21 12.54 16.25
C ILE A 248 6.50 13.33 17.35
N LEU A 249 6.75 13.01 18.63
CA LEU A 249 6.12 13.67 19.77
C LEU A 249 6.81 15.01 20.10
N GLU A 250 8.12 15.10 19.91
CA GLU A 250 8.90 16.32 20.14
C GLU A 250 8.64 17.39 19.07
N GLU A 251 8.61 16.99 17.79
CA GLU A 251 8.30 17.91 16.70
C GLU A 251 6.80 17.90 16.42
N ASN A 252 6.16 19.07 16.51
CA ASN A 252 4.71 19.22 16.31
C ASN A 252 4.32 19.09 14.82
N TYR A 253 4.50 17.90 14.25
CA TYR A 253 4.24 17.60 12.85
C TYR A 253 2.74 17.51 12.52
N PRO A 254 2.36 17.86 11.27
CA PRO A 254 1.02 17.61 10.77
C PRO A 254 0.68 16.12 10.81
N ILE A 255 -0.61 15.81 10.93
CA ILE A 255 -1.13 14.44 11.07
C ILE A 255 -0.63 13.49 9.96
N VAL A 256 -0.57 13.97 8.71
CA VAL A 256 -0.18 13.15 7.56
C VAL A 256 1.29 12.73 7.64
N THR A 257 2.20 13.65 7.95
CA THR A 257 3.63 13.33 8.11
C THR A 257 3.87 12.31 9.23
N ARG A 258 3.12 12.40 10.34
CA ARG A 258 3.19 11.42 11.43
C ARG A 258 2.75 10.02 10.97
N MET A 259 1.64 9.95 10.24
CA MET A 259 1.11 8.68 9.72
C MET A 259 2.10 7.98 8.80
N ILE A 260 2.78 8.72 7.91
CA ILE A 260 3.77 8.15 6.99
C ILE A 260 4.89 7.45 7.76
N ILE A 261 5.44 8.10 8.80
CA ILE A 261 6.54 7.55 9.59
C ILE A 261 6.09 6.30 10.38
N LEU A 262 4.90 6.34 10.99
CA LEU A 262 4.35 5.22 11.76
C LEU A 262 4.02 4.00 10.88
N ILE A 263 3.51 4.22 9.67
CA ILE A 263 3.27 3.16 8.70
C ILE A 263 4.60 2.53 8.28
N GLU A 264 5.60 3.34 7.93
CA GLU A 264 6.92 2.82 7.56
C GLU A 264 7.55 2.01 8.69
N GLN A 265 7.44 2.51 9.93
CA GLN A 265 7.94 1.83 11.12
C GLN A 265 7.30 0.45 11.30
N THR A 266 6.04 0.26 10.92
CA THR A 266 5.35 -1.02 11.04
C THR A 266 5.74 -2.00 9.92
N VAL A 267 6.14 -1.49 8.76
CA VAL A 267 6.56 -2.29 7.60
C VAL A 267 7.96 -2.88 7.79
N ARG A 268 8.79 -2.28 8.63
CA ARG A 268 10.19 -2.67 8.87
C ARG A 268 10.39 -3.43 10.16
#